data_AF-A0A0M2PFU2-F1
#
_entry.id   AF-A0A0M2PFU2-F1
#
_cell.length_a   1.000
_cell.length_b   1.000
_cell.length_c   1.000
_cell.angle_alpha   90.00
_cell.angle_beta   90.00
_cell.angle_gamma   90.00
#
_symmetry.space_group_name_H-M   'P 1'
#
loop_
_entity.id
_entity.type
_entity.pdbx_description
1 polymer ?
#
loop_
_entity_poly.entity_id
_entity_poly.type
_entity_poly.pdbx_seq_one_letter_code
_entity_poly.pdbx_strand_id
1 'polypeptide(L)'
;MKKDIEQMYDEVYETIESYHLKSHQYVKKYSGTPGILSEEEKEKLERIEFALQAAKDILENMMTPGTTMTIMHQKGSIQIDLNK
;
A
#
# COMPACT_ATOMS: atom_id res chain seq x y z
N MET A 1 -11.21 4.41 -25.39
CA MET A 1 -10.68 5.48 -24.53
C MET A 1 -11.20 5.43 -23.10
N LYS A 2 -12.49 5.65 -22.80
CA LYS A 2 -12.99 5.51 -21.40
C LYS A 2 -12.77 4.10 -20.84
N LYS A 3 -13.12 3.07 -21.61
CA LYS A 3 -12.90 1.66 -21.24
C LYS A 3 -11.43 1.31 -21.00
N ASP A 4 -10.51 1.86 -21.79
CA ASP A 4 -9.08 1.52 -21.67
C ASP A 4 -8.47 2.13 -20.40
N ILE A 5 -8.92 3.33 -20.01
CA ILE A 5 -8.49 3.99 -18.77
C ILE A 5 -9.12 3.31 -17.55
N GLU A 6 -10.40 2.96 -17.61
CA GLU A 6 -11.07 2.18 -16.55
C GLU A 6 -10.39 0.82 -16.35
N GLN A 7 -10.10 0.11 -17.45
CA GLN A 7 -9.39 -1.17 -17.40
C GLN A 7 -7.98 -1.01 -16.80
N MET A 8 -7.23 0.03 -17.20
CA MET A 8 -5.92 0.30 -16.61
C MET A 8 -6.01 0.60 -15.11
N TYR A 9 -7.03 1.34 -14.69
CA TYR A 9 -7.25 1.63 -13.27
C TYR A 9 -7.53 0.34 -12.48
N ASP A 10 -8.41 -0.53 -13.00
CA ASP A 10 -8.72 -1.82 -12.39
C ASP A 10 -7.47 -2.72 -12.32
N GLU A 11 -6.68 -2.80 -13.39
CA GLU A 11 -5.43 -3.58 -13.44
C GLU A 11 -4.42 -3.10 -12.39
N VAL A 12 -4.28 -1.78 -12.20
CA VAL A 12 -3.40 -1.20 -11.19
C VAL A 12 -3.91 -1.54 -9.78
N TYR A 13 -5.22 -1.41 -9.55
CA TYR A 13 -5.83 -1.73 -8.26
C TYR A 13 -5.62 -3.21 -7.90
N GLU A 14 -5.94 -4.13 -8.81
CA GLU A 14 -5.77 -5.58 -8.62
C GLU A 14 -4.30 -5.94 -8.36
N THR A 15 -3.38 -5.28 -9.07
CA THR A 15 -1.94 -5.50 -8.88
C THR A 15 -1.50 -5.10 -7.47
N ILE A 16 -1.89 -3.91 -7.00
CA ILE A 16 -1.57 -3.43 -5.64
C ILE A 16 -2.14 -4.38 -4.59
N GLU A 17 -3.41 -4.78 -4.73
CA GLU A 17 -4.06 -5.71 -3.79
C GLU A 17 -3.33 -7.06 -3.75
N SER A 18 -2.92 -7.58 -4.91
CA SER A 18 -2.21 -8.86 -4.99
C SER A 18 -0.85 -8.82 -4.28
N TYR A 19 -0.10 -7.71 -4.43
CA TYR A 19 1.17 -7.52 -3.74
C TYR A 19 0.97 -7.28 -2.25
N HIS A 20 -0.09 -6.57 -1.85
CA HIS A 20 -0.39 -6.30 -0.45
C HIS A 20 -0.75 -7.61 0.29
N LEU A 21 -1.55 -8.46 -0.34
CA LEU A 21 -1.84 -9.79 0.20
C LEU A 21 -0.56 -10.63 0.34
N LYS A 22 0.33 -10.57 -0.66
CA LYS A 22 1.60 -11.30 -0.66
C LYS A 22 2.54 -10.80 0.44
N SER A 23 2.66 -9.48 0.65
CA SER A 23 3.46 -8.93 1.75
C SER A 23 2.91 -9.36 3.10
N HIS A 24 1.60 -9.30 3.28
CA HIS A 24 0.95 -9.72 4.53
C HIS A 24 1.15 -11.22 4.82
N GLN A 25 1.10 -12.07 3.78
CA GLN A 25 1.44 -13.49 3.90
C GLN A 25 2.90 -13.71 4.33
N TYR A 26 3.84 -12.94 3.78
CA TYR A 26 5.24 -13.01 4.21
C TYR A 26 5.41 -12.55 5.66
N VAL A 27 4.74 -11.48 6.08
CA VAL A 27 4.79 -11.02 7.48
C VAL A 27 4.29 -12.12 8.41
N LYS A 28 3.15 -12.74 8.11
CA LYS A 28 2.62 -13.88 8.88
C LYS A 28 3.56 -15.08 8.88
N LYS A 29 4.14 -15.42 7.73
CA LYS A 29 5.04 -16.57 7.59
C LYS A 29 6.33 -16.40 8.40
N TYR A 30 6.87 -15.19 8.46
CA TYR A 30 8.20 -14.94 9.01
C TYR A 30 8.20 -14.31 10.42
N SER A 31 7.08 -13.74 10.88
CA SER A 31 6.93 -13.20 12.25
C SER A 31 7.00 -14.25 13.36
N GLY A 32 6.67 -15.51 13.05
CA GLY A 32 6.58 -16.59 14.05
C GLY A 32 7.87 -17.37 14.31
N THR A 33 8.95 -17.14 13.55
CA THR A 33 10.18 -17.95 13.68
C THR A 33 11.42 -17.06 13.81
N PRO A 34 12.06 -17.03 14.99
CA PRO A 34 13.30 -16.28 15.19
C PRO A 34 14.39 -16.72 14.20
N GLY A 35 15.10 -15.76 13.59
CA GLY A 35 16.25 -16.01 12.74
C GLY A 35 15.97 -16.36 11.27
N ILE A 36 14.71 -16.36 10.82
CA ILE A 36 14.41 -16.57 9.38
C ILE A 36 14.73 -15.34 8.54
N LEU A 37 14.43 -14.14 9.05
CA LEU A 37 14.73 -12.88 8.37
C LEU A 37 15.77 -12.10 9.19
N SER A 38 16.73 -11.53 8.48
CA SER A 38 17.57 -10.45 8.99
C SER A 38 16.71 -9.21 9.31
N GLU A 39 17.22 -8.33 10.17
CA GLU A 39 16.54 -7.06 10.48
C GLU A 39 16.34 -6.20 9.23
N GLU A 40 17.30 -6.21 8.29
CA GLU A 40 17.18 -5.51 7.01
C GLU A 40 16.00 -6.05 6.17
N GLU A 41 15.82 -7.37 6.12
CA GLU A 41 14.71 -7.98 5.38
C GLU A 41 13.36 -7.72 6.05
N LYS A 42 13.31 -7.69 7.38
CA LYS A 42 12.10 -7.29 8.11
C LYS A 42 11.72 -5.85 7.80
N GLU A 43 12.68 -4.93 7.86
CA GLU A 43 12.41 -3.53 7.50
C GLU A 43 11.93 -3.36 6.06
N LYS A 44 12.53 -4.09 5.10
CA LYS A 44 12.07 -4.07 3.70
C LYS A 44 10.62 -4.54 3.59
N LEU A 45 10.28 -5.62 4.27
CA LEU A 45 8.93 -6.18 4.24
C LEU A 45 7.90 -5.23 4.85
N GLU A 46 8.22 -4.60 5.98
CA GLU A 46 7.37 -3.59 6.62
C GLU A 46 7.18 -2.35 5.73
N ARG A 47 8.25 -1.88 5.08
CA ARG A 47 8.15 -0.74 4.15
C ARG A 47 7.27 -1.06 2.94
N ILE A 48 7.34 -2.29 2.43
CA ILE A 48 6.48 -2.76 1.33
C ILE A 48 5.02 -2.79 1.78
N GLU A 49 4.71 -3.36 2.94
CA GLU A 49 3.34 -3.42 3.47
C GLU A 49 2.75 -2.02 3.63
N PHE A 50 3.51 -1.11 4.25
CA PHE A 50 3.10 0.29 4.42
C PHE A 50 2.85 1.00 3.08
N ALA A 51 3.75 0.84 2.11
CA ALA A 51 3.62 1.49 0.81
C ALA A 51 2.41 0.99 0.02
N LEU A 52 2.12 -0.30 0.09
CA LEU A 52 0.99 -0.92 -0.62
C LEU A 52 -0.35 -0.53 0.01
N GLN A 53 -0.43 -0.51 1.34
CA GLN A 53 -1.61 -0.01 2.04
C GLN A 53 -1.87 1.46 1.67
N ALA A 54 -0.82 2.30 1.69
CA ALA A 54 -0.94 3.70 1.31
C ALA A 54 -1.39 3.88 -0.15
N ALA A 55 -0.84 3.08 -1.07
CA ALA A 55 -1.22 3.13 -2.49
C ALA A 55 -2.69 2.73 -2.69
N LYS A 56 -3.18 1.74 -1.96
CA LYS A 56 -4.58 1.34 -1.98
C LYS A 56 -5.48 2.45 -1.44
N ASP A 57 -5.16 3.01 -0.27
CA ASP A 57 -5.92 4.11 0.34
C ASP A 57 -6.00 5.32 -0.61
N ILE A 58 -4.89 5.64 -1.28
CA ILE A 58 -4.82 6.69 -2.31
C ILE A 58 -5.78 6.38 -3.47
N LEU A 59 -5.73 5.17 -4.04
CA LEU A 59 -6.59 4.82 -5.16
C LEU A 59 -8.08 4.85 -4.79
N GLU A 60 -8.44 4.36 -3.62
CA GLU A 60 -9.83 4.29 -3.17
C GLU A 60 -10.41 5.66 -2.82
N ASN A 61 -9.58 6.57 -2.27
CA ASN A 61 -10.07 7.80 -1.66
C ASN A 61 -9.63 9.08 -2.39
N MET A 62 -8.60 9.05 -3.25
CA MET A 62 -8.27 10.21 -4.10
C MET A 62 -9.14 10.23 -5.34
N MET A 63 -10.35 10.76 -5.20
CA MET A 63 -11.28 10.93 -6.32
C MET A 63 -11.60 12.40 -6.61
N THR A 64 -11.17 13.34 -5.76
CA THR A 64 -11.61 14.74 -5.88
C THR A 64 -10.55 15.75 -5.44
N PRO A 65 -10.21 16.76 -6.28
CA PRO A 65 -9.40 17.91 -5.88
C PRO A 65 -10.00 18.66 -4.68
N GLY A 66 -9.17 19.15 -3.78
CA GLY A 66 -9.60 19.80 -2.53
C GLY A 66 -9.76 18.84 -1.34
N THR A 67 -9.29 17.60 -1.48
CA THR A 67 -9.34 16.59 -0.40
C THR A 67 -7.97 16.48 0.29
N THR A 68 -7.99 16.42 1.62
CA THR A 68 -6.82 16.04 2.44
C THR A 68 -7.00 14.60 2.91
N MET A 69 -5.98 13.78 2.70
CA MET A 69 -5.93 12.39 3.19
C MET A 69 -4.78 12.24 4.17
N THR A 70 -5.04 11.60 5.31
CA THR A 70 -4.01 11.23 6.28
C THR A 70 -3.99 9.71 6.42
N ILE A 71 -2.89 9.11 6.01
CA ILE A 71 -2.63 7.68 6.11
C ILE A 71 -1.87 7.45 7.43
N MET A 72 -2.53 6.82 8.39
CA MET A 72 -1.95 6.54 9.71
C MET A 72 -1.41 5.11 9.78
N HIS A 73 -0.15 4.97 10.15
CA HIS A 73 0.52 3.70 10.37
C HIS A 73 1.18 3.67 11.75
N GLN A 74 1.41 2.47 12.29
CA GLN A 74 1.97 2.31 13.63
C GLN A 74 3.33 3.00 13.81
N LYS A 75 4.07 3.18 12.71
CA LYS A 75 5.41 3.80 12.69
C LYS A 75 5.44 5.26 12.25
N GLY A 76 4.30 5.85 11.87
CA GLY A 76 4.23 7.24 11.39
C GLY A 76 2.98 7.55 10.57
N SER A 77 2.89 8.77 10.05
CA SER A 77 1.76 9.22 9.22
C SER A 77 2.24 9.89 7.93
N ILE A 78 1.53 9.66 6.83
CA ILE A 78 1.65 10.44 5.59
C ILE A 78 0.40 11.31 5.46
N GLN A 79 0.60 12.59 5.17
CA GLN A 79 -0.49 13.48 4.78
C GLN A 79 -0.34 13.87 3.32
N ILE A 80 -1.45 13.82 2.58
CA ILE A 80 -1.54 14.17 1.16
C ILE A 80 -2.59 15.25 1.02
N ASP A 81 -2.17 16.41 0.52
CA ASP A 81 -3.06 17.55 0.26
C ASP A 81 -3.19 17.76 -1.26
N LEU A 82 -4.39 17.50 -1.79
CA LEU A 82 -4.70 17.77 -3.20
C LEU A 82 -5.26 19.18 -3.34
N ASN A 83 -4.40 20.13 -3.65
CA ASN A 83 -4.82 21.50 -3.96
C ASN A 83 -5.51 21.58 -5.34
N LYS A 84 -6.32 22.61 -5.55
CA LYS A 84 -7.03 22.88 -6.81
C LYS A 84 -6.08 23.23 -7.96
#